data_AF-A0A1H7S7T9-F1
#
_entry.id   AF-A0A1H7S7T9-F1
#
_cell.length_a   1.000
_cell.length_b   1.000
_cell.length_c   1.000
_cell.angle_alpha   90.00
_cell.angle_beta   90.00
_cell.angle_gamma   90.00
#
_symmetry.space_group_name_H-M   'P 1'
#
loop_
_entity.id
_entity.type
_entity.pdbx_description
1 polymer ?
#
loop_
_entity_poly.entity_id
_entity_poly.type
_entity_poly.pdbx_seq_one_letter_code
_entity_poly.pdbx_strand_id
1 'polypeptide(L)'
;MFQTFLLIALLVFASFAVFSDNIKRSVIYLGVFSLVTAVTYLHYNAPDVALAEAAIGVGLSTVMYLVATKKLSIYDICYVNEDVETFNDQSIGEIMDTVVRPLERFLERTEDFEPQLAYTNHPIEQIMQEDDHDIYIHRKGDLTYLYGNKSDQVFQDIVANMHEVIRDNQDIRVIYIDEVTDSERDE
;
A
#
# COMPACT_ATOMS: atom_id res chain seq x y z
N MET A 1 34.69 -27.16 -1.84
CA MET A 1 33.26 -27.44 -2.08
C MET A 1 32.36 -26.60 -1.17
N PHE A 2 32.53 -26.64 0.15
CA PHE A 2 31.69 -25.89 1.09
C PHE A 2 31.72 -24.36 0.87
N GLN A 3 32.92 -23.76 0.73
CA GLN A 3 33.05 -22.33 0.41
C GLN A 3 32.33 -21.94 -0.88
N THR A 4 32.47 -22.73 -1.95
CA THR A 4 31.80 -22.49 -3.23
C THR A 4 30.28 -22.50 -3.07
N PHE A 5 29.76 -23.43 -2.27
CA PHE A 5 28.33 -23.50 -1.94
C PHE A 5 27.84 -22.23 -1.22
N LEU A 6 28.59 -21.74 -0.21
CA LEU A 6 28.24 -20.50 0.50
C LEU A 6 28.22 -19.28 -0.42
N LEU A 7 29.21 -19.15 -1.29
CA LEU A 7 29.29 -18.03 -2.25
C LEU A 7 28.14 -18.06 -3.27
N ILE A 8 27.77 -19.24 -3.76
CA ILE A 8 26.61 -19.39 -4.65
C ILE A 8 25.32 -19.04 -3.90
N ALA A 9 25.16 -19.50 -2.66
CA ALA A 9 23.99 -19.17 -1.85
C ALA A 9 23.86 -17.65 -1.64
N LEU A 10 24.96 -16.94 -1.33
CA LEU A 10 24.96 -15.48 -1.22
C LEU A 10 24.48 -14.81 -2.51
N LEU A 11 24.96 -15.25 -3.67
CA LEU A 11 24.59 -14.66 -4.96
C LEU A 11 23.11 -14.89 -5.29
N VAL A 12 22.58 -16.07 -4.96
CA VAL A 12 21.16 -16.41 -5.14
C VAL A 12 20.28 -15.55 -4.23
N PHE A 13 20.57 -15.47 -2.93
CA PHE A 13 19.76 -14.68 -2.00
C PHE A 13 19.87 -13.18 -2.26
N ALA A 14 21.03 -12.67 -2.68
CA ALA A 14 21.17 -11.28 -3.11
C ALA A 14 20.29 -11.00 -4.34
N SER A 15 20.25 -11.91 -5.31
CA SER A 15 19.39 -11.76 -6.49
C SER A 15 17.92 -11.78 -6.09
N PHE A 16 17.49 -12.71 -5.23
CA PHE A 16 16.10 -12.75 -4.74
C PHE A 16 15.72 -11.53 -3.91
N ALA A 17 16.63 -10.97 -3.12
CA ALA A 17 16.38 -9.73 -2.40
C ALA A 17 16.10 -8.57 -3.37
N VAL A 18 16.86 -8.44 -4.46
CA VAL A 18 16.73 -7.34 -5.42
C VAL A 18 15.53 -7.51 -6.36
N PHE A 19 15.26 -8.72 -6.83
CA PHE A 19 14.18 -8.99 -7.79
C PHE A 19 12.83 -9.35 -7.15
N SER A 20 12.70 -9.23 -5.83
CA SER A 20 11.43 -9.52 -5.14
C SER A 20 10.47 -8.35 -5.25
N ASP A 21 9.31 -8.56 -5.88
CA ASP A 21 8.23 -7.56 -6.00
C ASP A 21 7.61 -7.17 -4.65
N ASN A 22 7.80 -7.99 -3.62
CA ASN A 22 7.25 -7.76 -2.29
C ASN A 22 8.36 -7.36 -1.31
N ILE A 23 8.22 -6.18 -0.69
CA ILE A 23 9.19 -5.64 0.29
C ILE A 23 9.37 -6.61 1.47
N LYS A 24 8.29 -7.17 2.01
CA LYS A 24 8.34 -8.15 3.12
C LYS A 24 9.19 -9.38 2.75
N ARG A 25 9.07 -9.89 1.53
CA ARG A 25 9.86 -11.03 1.04
C ARG A 25 11.32 -10.63 0.82
N SER A 26 11.58 -9.44 0.27
CA SER A 26 12.92 -8.89 0.09
C SER A 26 13.67 -8.79 1.43
N VAL A 27 13.01 -8.32 2.49
CA VAL A 27 13.56 -8.24 3.85
C VAL A 27 13.92 -9.63 4.40
N ILE A 28 13.07 -10.63 4.17
CA ILE A 28 13.37 -12.03 4.57
C ILE A 28 14.61 -12.54 3.82
N TYR A 29 14.71 -12.30 2.52
CA TYR A 29 15.87 -12.71 1.73
C TYR A 29 17.17 -12.01 2.17
N LEU A 30 17.10 -10.73 2.53
CA LEU A 30 18.22 -10.01 3.14
C LEU A 30 18.64 -10.60 4.50
N GLY A 31 17.68 -11.00 5.33
CA GLY A 31 17.96 -11.70 6.58
C GLY A 31 18.70 -13.03 6.35
N VAL A 32 18.24 -13.83 5.38
CA VAL A 32 18.91 -15.10 5.04
C VAL A 32 20.30 -14.85 4.45
N PHE A 33 20.46 -13.84 3.60
CA PHE A 33 21.76 -13.41 3.06
C PHE A 33 22.75 -13.07 4.19
N SER A 34 22.32 -12.29 5.18
CA SER A 34 23.17 -11.96 6.34
C SER A 34 23.52 -13.20 7.17
N LEU A 35 22.58 -14.13 7.37
CA LEU A 35 22.85 -15.38 8.08
C LEU A 35 23.93 -16.21 7.37
N VAL A 36 23.85 -16.35 6.04
CA VAL A 36 24.86 -17.05 5.23
C VAL A 36 26.21 -16.31 5.29
N THR A 37 26.18 -14.98 5.35
CA THR A 37 27.38 -14.15 5.52
C THR A 37 28.06 -14.42 6.88
N ALA A 38 27.28 -14.48 7.98
CA ALA A 38 27.80 -14.83 9.30
C ALA A 38 28.43 -16.24 9.33
N VAL A 39 27.78 -17.24 8.71
CA VAL A 39 28.33 -18.60 8.56
C VAL A 39 29.64 -18.58 7.75
N THR A 40 29.71 -17.73 6.72
CA THR A 40 30.93 -17.56 5.92
C THR A 40 32.07 -16.99 6.76
N TYR A 41 31.83 -15.96 7.58
CA TYR A 41 32.84 -15.43 8.50
C TYR A 41 33.32 -16.46 9.52
N LEU A 42 32.41 -17.27 10.05
CA LEU A 42 32.76 -18.35 10.96
C LEU A 42 33.65 -19.40 10.27
N HIS A 43 33.38 -19.71 9.00
CA HIS A 43 34.22 -20.60 8.20
C HIS A 43 35.64 -20.05 7.97
N TYR A 44 35.80 -18.72 7.87
CA TYR A 44 37.10 -18.06 7.74
C TYR A 44 37.82 -17.83 9.08
N ASN A 45 37.38 -18.46 10.17
CA ASN A 45 37.93 -18.27 11.52
C ASN A 45 37.83 -16.80 12.02
N ALA A 46 36.78 -16.08 11.62
CA ALA A 46 36.45 -14.76 12.13
C ALA A 46 35.19 -14.80 13.00
N PRO A 47 35.24 -15.41 14.21
CA PRO A 47 34.05 -15.61 15.05
C PRO A 47 33.47 -14.30 15.58
N ASP A 48 34.31 -13.32 15.91
CA ASP A 48 33.85 -12.02 16.43
C ASP A 48 33.04 -11.25 15.37
N VAL A 49 33.50 -11.28 14.13
CA VAL A 49 32.81 -10.67 12.99
C VAL A 49 31.53 -11.44 12.66
N ALA A 50 31.56 -12.77 12.72
CA ALA A 50 30.37 -13.60 12.53
C ALA A 50 29.27 -13.29 13.55
N LEU A 51 29.64 -13.11 14.82
CA LEU A 51 28.70 -12.78 15.88
C LEU A 51 28.10 -11.39 15.69
N ALA A 52 28.94 -10.39 15.34
CA ALA A 52 28.48 -9.04 15.05
C ALA A 52 27.54 -9.01 13.84
N GLU A 53 27.86 -9.72 12.76
CA GLU A 53 27.03 -9.81 11.56
C GLU A 53 25.68 -10.47 11.88
N ALA A 54 25.66 -11.57 12.63
CA ALA A 54 24.40 -12.22 13.00
C ALA A 54 23.50 -11.30 13.86
N ALA A 55 24.10 -10.56 14.80
CA ALA A 55 23.37 -9.64 15.66
C ALA A 55 22.81 -8.43 14.89
N ILE A 56 23.61 -7.80 14.02
CA ILE A 56 23.21 -6.61 13.27
C ILE A 56 22.34 -6.98 12.08
N GLY A 57 22.74 -7.96 11.29
CA GLY A 57 22.06 -8.25 10.03
C GLY A 57 20.74 -9.00 10.23
N VAL A 58 20.69 -10.11 10.96
CA VAL A 58 19.40 -10.79 11.21
C VAL A 58 18.59 -10.11 12.31
N GLY A 59 19.25 -9.64 13.37
CA GLY A 59 18.58 -9.02 14.52
C GLY A 59 18.13 -7.59 14.24
N LEU A 60 19.07 -6.66 14.19
CA LEU A 60 18.76 -5.22 14.13
C LEU A 60 18.16 -4.79 12.79
N SER A 61 18.73 -5.24 11.66
CA SER A 61 18.30 -4.79 10.34
C SER A 61 16.88 -5.23 10.02
N THR A 62 16.52 -6.48 10.35
CA THR A 62 15.15 -7.00 10.17
C THR A 62 14.15 -6.21 11.00
N VAL A 63 14.47 -5.89 12.26
CA VAL A 63 13.59 -5.06 13.10
C VAL A 63 13.44 -3.66 12.54
N MET A 64 14.54 -3.04 12.08
CA MET A 64 14.49 -1.72 11.45
C MET A 64 13.64 -1.72 10.18
N TYR A 65 13.79 -2.73 9.32
CA TYR A 65 12.95 -2.87 8.13
C TYR A 65 11.48 -3.12 8.49
N LEU A 66 11.18 -3.97 9.48
CA LEU A 66 9.81 -4.18 9.92
C LEU A 66 9.18 -2.92 10.50
N VAL A 67 9.94 -2.13 11.28
CA VAL A 67 9.47 -0.84 11.81
C VAL A 67 9.26 0.17 10.69
N ALA A 68 10.18 0.24 9.73
CA ALA A 68 10.04 1.11 8.57
C ALA A 68 8.82 0.72 7.71
N THR A 69 8.62 -0.58 7.44
CA THR A 69 7.44 -1.07 6.70
C THR A 69 6.16 -0.91 7.50
N LYS A 70 6.18 -1.05 8.83
CA LYS A 70 5.00 -0.80 9.68
C LYS A 70 4.57 0.66 9.69
N LYS A 71 5.46 1.59 9.34
CA LYS A 71 5.11 3.00 9.19
C LYS A 71 4.30 3.28 7.92
N LEU A 72 4.25 2.34 6.97
CA LEU A 72 3.29 2.43 5.88
C LEU A 72 1.89 2.09 6.42
N SER A 73 1.10 3.13 6.64
CA SER A 73 -0.33 2.97 6.90
C SER A 73 -0.99 2.59 5.58
N ILE A 74 -1.80 1.54 5.56
CA ILE A 74 -2.59 1.22 4.36
C ILE A 74 -3.74 2.22 4.32
N TYR A 75 -4.01 2.79 3.15
CA TYR A 75 -5.21 3.58 2.92
C TYR A 75 -6.09 2.83 1.92
N ASP A 76 -7.18 2.24 2.41
CA ASP A 76 -8.09 1.42 1.61
C ASP A 76 -9.08 2.31 0.85
N ILE A 77 -8.99 2.26 -0.48
CA ILE A 77 -9.79 3.06 -1.41
C ILE A 77 -10.70 2.13 -2.18
N CYS A 78 -12.01 2.35 -2.09
CA CYS A 78 -13.00 1.59 -2.85
C CYS A 78 -13.57 2.42 -4.00
N TYR A 79 -13.34 1.98 -5.23
CA TYR A 79 -13.93 2.58 -6.41
C TYR A 79 -15.24 1.87 -6.78
N VAL A 80 -16.34 2.62 -6.72
CA VAL A 80 -17.69 2.14 -7.02
C VAL A 80 -18.15 2.73 -8.35
N ASN A 81 -18.55 1.86 -9.28
CA ASN A 81 -19.18 2.29 -10.52
C ASN A 81 -20.29 1.33 -10.92
N GLU A 82 -21.53 1.76 -10.66
CA GLU A 82 -22.75 1.02 -10.94
C GLU A 82 -23.10 1.02 -12.44
N ASP A 83 -22.54 1.94 -13.23
CA ASP A 83 -22.83 2.07 -14.67
C ASP A 83 -22.13 0.98 -15.51
N VAL A 84 -21.28 0.16 -14.89
CA VAL A 84 -20.45 -0.85 -15.56
C VAL A 84 -20.85 -2.27 -15.15
N GLU A 85 -21.25 -3.10 -16.13
CA GLU A 85 -21.60 -4.50 -15.87
C GLU A 85 -20.39 -5.35 -15.43
N THR A 86 -19.20 -5.07 -15.99
CA THR A 86 -17.94 -5.71 -15.61
C THR A 86 -16.76 -4.77 -15.80
N PHE A 87 -15.90 -4.63 -14.79
CA PHE A 87 -14.64 -3.91 -14.94
C PHE A 87 -13.74 -4.63 -15.94
N ASN A 88 -13.48 -3.98 -17.07
CA ASN A 88 -12.50 -4.42 -18.06
C ASN A 88 -11.23 -3.56 -17.96
N ASP A 89 -10.12 -4.04 -18.53
CA ASP A 89 -8.81 -3.35 -18.47
C ASP A 89 -8.84 -1.92 -19.04
N GLN A 90 -9.72 -1.63 -20.00
CA GLN A 90 -9.83 -0.28 -20.60
C GLN A 90 -10.54 0.69 -19.65
N SER A 91 -11.68 0.28 -19.09
CA SER A 91 -12.45 1.05 -18.12
C SER A 91 -11.64 1.31 -16.85
N ILE A 92 -10.92 0.30 -16.35
CA ILE A 92 -9.99 0.44 -15.23
C ILE A 92 -8.89 1.45 -15.58
N GLY A 93 -8.29 1.34 -16.78
CA GLY A 93 -7.20 2.21 -17.22
C GLY A 93 -7.57 3.70 -17.26
N GLU A 94 -8.75 4.05 -17.77
CA GLU A 94 -9.24 5.43 -17.85
C GLU A 94 -9.36 6.09 -16.47
N ILE A 95 -9.93 5.35 -15.51
CA ILE A 95 -10.08 5.81 -14.12
C ILE A 95 -8.74 5.83 -13.40
N MET A 96 -7.91 4.83 -13.68
CA MET A 96 -6.57 4.71 -13.10
C MET A 96 -5.74 5.96 -13.38
N ASP A 97 -5.77 6.48 -14.61
CA ASP A 97 -5.03 7.69 -14.97
C ASP A 97 -5.63 8.99 -14.45
N THR A 98 -6.95 9.04 -14.30
CA THR A 98 -7.66 10.31 -14.05
C THR A 98 -7.84 10.60 -12.56
N VAL A 99 -8.07 9.56 -11.75
CA VAL A 99 -8.42 9.71 -10.33
C VAL A 99 -7.47 8.93 -9.43
N VAL A 100 -7.21 7.66 -9.74
CA VAL A 100 -6.45 6.78 -8.85
C VAL A 100 -4.98 7.18 -8.78
N ARG A 101 -4.25 7.20 -9.89
CA ARG A 101 -2.81 7.53 -9.89
C ARG A 101 -2.50 8.91 -9.32
N PRO A 102 -3.29 9.96 -9.59
CA PRO A 102 -3.09 11.25 -8.93
C PRO A 102 -3.30 11.19 -7.41
N LEU A 103 -4.30 10.44 -6.95
CA LEU A 103 -4.58 10.24 -5.53
C LEU A 103 -3.48 9.42 -4.85
N GLU A 104 -3.03 8.32 -5.47
CA GLU A 104 -1.89 7.54 -5.01
C GLU A 104 -0.65 8.43 -4.83
N ARG A 105 -0.32 9.24 -5.83
CA ARG A 105 0.82 10.18 -5.75
C ARG A 105 0.65 11.24 -4.67
N PHE A 106 -0.57 11.68 -4.40
CA PHE A 106 -0.85 12.64 -3.35
C PHE A 106 -0.66 12.01 -1.97
N LEU A 107 -1.21 10.81 -1.77
CA LEU A 107 -1.04 10.01 -0.56
C LEU A 107 0.44 9.74 -0.32
N GLU A 108 1.15 9.13 -1.28
CA GLU A 108 2.60 8.85 -1.22
C GLU A 108 3.46 10.07 -0.88
N ARG A 109 3.01 11.28 -1.23
CA ARG A 109 3.75 12.52 -1.01
C ARG A 109 3.46 13.17 0.35
N THR A 110 2.25 13.00 0.88
CA THR A 110 1.75 13.81 2.00
C THR A 110 1.88 13.07 3.33
N GLU A 111 1.64 11.78 3.32
CA GLU A 111 1.71 10.93 4.49
C GLU A 111 2.19 9.55 4.01
N ASP A 112 3.03 8.84 4.77
CA ASP A 112 3.63 7.56 4.33
C ASP A 112 2.54 6.44 4.19
N PHE A 113 1.56 6.59 3.29
CA PHE A 113 0.48 5.65 3.06
C PHE A 113 0.75 4.80 1.82
N GLU A 114 0.38 3.53 1.91
CA GLU A 114 0.32 2.62 0.77
C GLU A 114 -1.16 2.47 0.36
N PRO A 115 -1.58 3.05 -0.77
CA PRO A 115 -2.97 2.95 -1.22
C PRO A 115 -3.28 1.52 -1.67
N GLN A 116 -4.40 0.98 -1.22
CA GLN A 116 -4.96 -0.26 -1.73
C GLN A 116 -6.28 0.03 -2.43
N LEU A 117 -6.46 -0.52 -3.63
CA LEU A 117 -7.65 -0.29 -4.43
C LEU A 117 -8.53 -1.52 -4.55
N ALA A 118 -9.79 -1.36 -4.20
CA ALA A 118 -10.87 -2.27 -4.54
C ALA A 118 -11.74 -1.66 -5.64
N TYR A 119 -12.25 -2.49 -6.55
CA TYR A 119 -13.21 -2.09 -7.59
C TYR A 119 -14.49 -2.88 -7.43
N THR A 120 -15.63 -2.19 -7.44
CA THR A 120 -16.93 -2.82 -7.30
C THR A 120 -17.99 -2.11 -8.12
N ASN A 121 -18.93 -2.87 -8.65
CA ASN A 121 -20.11 -2.39 -9.35
C ASN A 121 -21.38 -2.64 -8.52
N HIS A 122 -21.21 -3.09 -7.28
CA HIS A 122 -22.28 -3.20 -6.32
C HIS A 122 -22.71 -1.80 -5.85
N PRO A 123 -23.97 -1.63 -5.46
CA PRO A 123 -24.46 -0.35 -4.96
C PRO A 123 -23.65 0.13 -3.76
N ILE A 124 -23.37 1.44 -3.72
CA ILE A 124 -22.56 2.03 -2.65
C ILE A 124 -23.13 1.73 -1.25
N GLU A 125 -24.46 1.72 -1.11
CA GLU A 125 -25.19 1.43 0.14
C GLU A 125 -24.86 0.03 0.69
N GLN A 126 -24.74 -0.96 -0.18
CA GLN A 126 -24.40 -2.32 0.21
C GLN A 126 -22.94 -2.40 0.67
N ILE A 127 -22.04 -1.75 -0.06
CA ILE A 127 -20.60 -1.81 0.21
C ILE A 127 -20.25 -1.07 1.50
N MET A 128 -20.90 0.07 1.77
CA MET A 128 -20.73 0.81 3.03
C MET A 128 -21.24 0.05 4.26
N GLN A 129 -22.09 -0.97 4.07
CA GLN A 129 -22.57 -1.85 5.15
C GLN A 129 -21.73 -3.13 5.31
N GLU A 130 -21.18 -3.65 4.21
CA GLU A 130 -20.44 -4.92 4.17
C GLU A 130 -18.94 -4.75 4.45
N ASP A 131 -18.33 -3.66 3.98
CA ASP A 131 -16.90 -3.39 4.09
C ASP A 131 -16.64 -2.00 4.68
N ASP A 132 -15.54 -1.87 5.43
CA ASP A 132 -15.09 -0.62 6.05
C ASP A 132 -13.83 -0.14 5.31
N HIS A 133 -14.03 0.65 4.26
CA HIS A 133 -12.95 1.32 3.53
C HIS A 133 -12.75 2.75 4.04
N ASP A 134 -11.50 3.24 4.02
CA ASP A 134 -11.16 4.59 4.48
C ASP A 134 -11.81 5.68 3.61
N ILE A 135 -11.91 5.41 2.30
CA ILE A 135 -12.53 6.30 1.31
C ILE A 135 -13.27 5.51 0.24
N TYR A 136 -14.40 6.05 -0.21
CA TYR A 136 -15.14 5.53 -1.36
C TYR A 136 -15.20 6.57 -2.47
N ILE A 137 -14.93 6.14 -3.69
CA ILE A 137 -15.00 6.95 -4.90
C ILE A 137 -16.13 6.36 -5.74
N HIS A 138 -17.30 6.99 -5.71
CA HIS A 138 -18.46 6.54 -6.46
C HIS A 138 -18.65 7.39 -7.70
N ARG A 139 -18.61 6.78 -8.88
CA ARG A 139 -18.93 7.44 -10.15
C ARG A 139 -20.37 7.13 -10.56
N LYS A 140 -21.12 8.19 -10.86
CA LYS A 140 -22.48 8.11 -11.38
C LYS A 140 -22.62 9.05 -12.57
N GLY A 141 -22.50 8.50 -13.78
CA GLY A 141 -22.39 9.27 -15.02
C GLY A 141 -21.14 10.17 -15.05
N ASP A 142 -21.35 11.48 -15.19
CA ASP A 142 -20.29 12.51 -15.24
C ASP A 142 -19.94 13.10 -13.87
N LEU A 143 -20.61 12.65 -12.80
CA LEU A 143 -20.39 13.11 -11.43
C LEU A 143 -19.60 12.08 -10.64
N THR A 144 -18.61 12.56 -9.88
CA THR A 144 -17.82 11.72 -8.97
C THR A 144 -18.10 12.15 -7.54
N TYR A 145 -18.46 11.19 -6.69
CA TYR A 145 -18.75 11.38 -5.28
C TYR A 145 -17.63 10.77 -4.45
N LEU A 146 -17.08 11.55 -3.53
CA LEU A 146 -16.08 11.12 -2.54
C LEU A 146 -16.76 10.95 -1.20
N TYR A 147 -16.78 9.73 -0.68
CA TYR A 147 -17.27 9.43 0.66
C TYR A 147 -16.09 9.17 1.58
N GLY A 148 -16.10 9.78 2.76
CA GLY A 148 -15.10 9.53 3.79
C GLY A 148 -15.56 10.02 5.14
N ASN A 149 -14.83 9.63 6.19
CA ASN A 149 -15.13 10.04 7.55
C ASN A 149 -14.66 11.49 7.79
N LYS A 150 -15.44 12.28 8.54
CA LYS A 150 -15.04 13.67 8.86
C LYS A 150 -13.87 13.72 9.85
N SER A 151 -13.72 12.69 10.66
CA SER A 151 -12.67 12.52 11.65
C SER A 151 -11.35 12.00 11.03
N ASP A 152 -11.37 11.54 9.78
CA ASP A 152 -10.16 11.09 9.08
C ASP A 152 -9.37 12.30 8.55
N GLN A 153 -8.19 12.51 9.14
CA GLN A 153 -7.28 13.59 8.76
C GLN A 153 -6.77 13.44 7.32
N VAL A 154 -6.54 12.21 6.85
CA VAL A 154 -6.07 11.92 5.49
C VAL A 154 -7.13 12.35 4.48
N PHE A 155 -8.38 11.98 4.74
CA PHE A 155 -9.52 12.38 3.92
C PHE A 155 -9.70 13.90 3.87
N GLN A 156 -9.57 14.59 5.02
CA GLN A 156 -9.62 16.06 5.06
C GLN A 156 -8.52 16.69 4.21
N ASP A 157 -7.30 16.14 4.26
CA ASP A 157 -6.16 16.64 3.50
C ASP A 157 -6.36 16.41 1.99
N ILE A 158 -6.93 15.26 1.57
CA ILE A 158 -7.34 15.00 0.19
C ILE A 158 -8.36 16.05 -0.28
N VAL A 159 -9.41 16.30 0.52
CA VAL A 159 -10.47 17.27 0.18
C VAL A 159 -9.91 18.69 0.10
N ALA A 160 -9.01 19.07 1.02
CA ALA A 160 -8.37 20.39 1.02
C ALA A 160 -7.48 20.61 -0.22
N ASN A 161 -6.86 19.55 -0.74
CA ASN A 161 -5.96 19.59 -1.90
C ASN A 161 -6.60 19.06 -3.19
N MET A 162 -7.93 18.94 -3.25
CA MET A 162 -8.65 18.31 -4.36
C MET A 162 -8.31 18.91 -5.74
N HIS A 163 -8.00 20.21 -5.79
CA HIS A 163 -7.58 20.91 -7.03
C HIS A 163 -6.19 20.50 -7.54
N GLU A 164 -5.32 19.97 -6.67
CA GLU A 164 -4.02 19.40 -7.05
C GLU A 164 -4.14 17.92 -7.43
N VAL A 165 -5.06 17.20 -6.78
CA VAL A 165 -5.26 15.75 -6.94
C VAL A 165 -6.06 15.43 -8.20
N ILE A 166 -7.19 16.09 -8.45
CA ILE A 166 -8.05 15.78 -9.61
C ILE A 166 -8.04 16.99 -10.55
N ARG A 167 -7.28 16.87 -11.64
CA ARG A 167 -7.10 17.94 -12.64
C ARG A 167 -8.22 18.02 -13.67
N ASP A 168 -9.14 17.06 -13.67
CA ASP A 168 -10.22 17.02 -14.65
C ASP A 168 -11.45 17.79 -14.18
N ASN A 169 -12.14 18.40 -15.14
CA ASN A 169 -13.22 19.36 -14.99
C ASN A 169 -14.56 18.70 -14.60
N GLN A 170 -14.52 17.61 -13.82
CA GLN A 170 -15.70 16.89 -13.36
C GLN A 170 -16.21 17.52 -12.05
N ASP A 171 -17.53 17.69 -11.93
CA ASP A 171 -18.16 18.15 -10.70
C ASP A 171 -17.97 17.08 -9.60
N ILE A 172 -16.94 17.25 -8.78
CA ILE A 172 -16.67 16.36 -7.65
C ILE A 172 -17.51 16.81 -6.45
N ARG A 173 -18.23 15.88 -5.84
CA ARG A 173 -19.02 16.14 -4.62
C ARG A 173 -18.48 15.33 -3.46
N VAL A 174 -18.23 15.99 -2.34
CA VAL A 174 -17.76 15.34 -1.11
C VAL A 174 -18.96 15.08 -0.20
N ILE A 175 -19.09 13.86 0.30
CA ILE A 175 -20.13 13.42 1.24
C ILE A 175 -19.44 12.83 2.47
N TYR A 176 -19.79 13.32 3.66
CA TYR A 176 -19.27 12.77 4.90
C TYR A 176 -20.16 11.63 5.39
N ILE A 177 -19.57 10.46 5.64
CA ILE A 177 -20.31 9.24 6.02
C ILE A 177 -21.03 9.42 7.37
N ASP A 178 -20.45 10.21 8.27
CA ASP A 178 -21.05 10.52 9.57
C ASP A 178 -22.38 11.29 9.45
N GLU A 179 -22.61 12.03 8.36
CA GLU A 179 -23.86 12.76 8.10
C GLU A 179 -24.96 11.87 7.48
N VAL A 180 -24.58 10.77 6.81
CA VAL A 180 -25.54 9.83 6.21
C VAL A 180 -26.14 8.92 7.28
N THR A 181 -25.33 8.45 8.22
CA THR A 181 -25.77 7.58 9.33
C THR A 181 -26.77 8.26 10.28
N ASP A 182 -26.70 9.59 10.45
CA ASP A 182 -27.65 10.32 11.30
C ASP A 182 -29.01 10.55 10.61
N SER A 183 -29.07 10.51 9.27
CA SER A 183 -30.33 10.67 8.52
C SER A 183 -31.19 9.40 8.48
N GLU A 184 -30.60 8.22 8.61
CA GLU A 184 -31.32 6.93 8.71
C GLU A 184 -31.76 6.58 10.13
N ARG A 185 -31.36 7.37 11.12
CA ARG A 185 -31.70 7.14 12.53
C ARG A 185 -32.98 7.85 12.98
N ASP A 186 -33.51 8.74 12.15
CA ASP A 186 -34.69 9.57 12.39
C ASP A 186 -35.91 9.21 11.49
N GLU A 187 -35.85 8.11 10.71
CA GLU A 187 -37.00 7.50 10.01
C GLU A 187 -37.40 6.13 10.61
#